data_AF-A5C5L5-F1
#
_entry.id   AF-A5C5L5-F1
#
_cell.length_a   1.000
_cell.length_b   1.000
_cell.length_c   1.000
_cell.angle_alpha   90.00
_cell.angle_beta   90.00
_cell.angle_gamma   90.00
#
_symmetry.space_group_name_H-M   'P 1'
#
loop_
_entity.id
_entity.type
_entity.pdbx_description
1 polymer ?
#
loop_
_entity_poly.entity_id
_entity_poly.type
_entity_poly.pdbx_seq_one_letter_code
_entity_poly.pdbx_strand_id
1 'polypeptide(L)'
;MVIPSSSSQAENFSKHRAPFFIGTDYPYWKTRMTWYLQSTNLDVWDVIENAPTFPTKLVDGVLVPKPKQEWNELDKRNFQLNAKAIFTLQCAMDRNEYNRIENETIVEMITSFTNIVNGLEALGKTYKESEKVMKILRSLPSKWHTKVTTIQEAKDLTKLPMEELIGSLMTYEINLTKKLQEGEDKKKKSVILKATTKEEEDVEEEKPSDEDDDLALIIRKLNKYMRGERSF
;
A
#
# COMPACT_ATOMS: atom_id res chain seq x y z
N MET A 1 15.35 9.66 -43.04
CA MET A 1 15.67 8.61 -42.06
C MET A 1 15.62 9.26 -40.70
N VAL A 2 14.53 9.06 -39.96
CA VAL A 2 14.31 9.71 -38.66
C VAL A 2 14.98 8.84 -37.60
N ILE A 3 15.98 9.37 -36.90
CA ILE A 3 16.58 8.72 -35.73
C ILE A 3 15.62 8.97 -34.56
N PRO A 4 15.10 7.95 -33.87
CA PRO A 4 14.33 8.17 -32.65
C PRO A 4 15.31 8.50 -31.52
N SER A 5 15.16 9.69 -30.95
CA SER A 5 15.84 10.11 -29.74
C SER A 5 15.39 9.24 -28.56
N SER A 6 16.17 8.24 -28.18
CA SER A 6 16.01 7.60 -26.87
C SER A 6 16.44 8.61 -25.81
N SER A 7 15.47 9.28 -25.18
CA SER A 7 15.70 10.01 -23.94
C SER A 7 16.03 9.00 -22.84
N SER A 8 17.27 8.53 -22.78
CA SER A 8 17.81 7.98 -21.54
C SER A 8 17.92 9.16 -20.58
N GLN A 9 16.99 9.25 -19.62
CA GLN A 9 17.22 10.08 -18.46
C GLN A 9 18.46 9.51 -17.76
N ALA A 10 19.61 10.14 -17.97
CA ALA A 10 20.81 9.85 -17.20
C ALA A 10 20.45 10.13 -15.74
N GLU A 11 20.46 9.10 -14.89
CA GLU A 11 20.27 9.27 -13.46
C GLU A 11 21.38 10.20 -12.95
N ASN A 12 21.02 11.44 -12.62
CA ASN A 12 21.91 12.35 -11.93
C ASN A 12 22.32 11.71 -10.61
N PHE A 13 23.63 11.47 -10.44
CA PHE A 13 24.27 10.89 -9.25
C PHE A 13 24.16 11.83 -8.04
N SER A 14 22.96 12.07 -7.54
CA SER A 14 22.74 12.82 -6.31
C SER A 14 22.92 11.90 -5.12
N LYS A 15 23.83 12.26 -4.20
CA LYS A 15 23.96 11.61 -2.88
C LYS A 15 22.73 11.85 -1.99
N HIS A 16 21.85 12.79 -2.36
CA HIS A 16 20.71 13.21 -1.56
C HIS A 16 19.38 12.62 -2.04
N ARG A 17 19.34 12.02 -3.23
CA ARG A 17 18.12 11.43 -3.81
C ARG A 17 18.19 9.91 -3.76
N ALA A 18 17.08 9.30 -3.35
CA ALA A 18 16.92 7.85 -3.42
C ALA A 18 17.05 7.37 -4.89
N PRO A 19 17.71 6.22 -5.15
CA PRO A 19 17.83 5.67 -6.50
C PRO A 19 16.45 5.29 -7.04
N PHE A 20 16.18 5.58 -8.31
CA PHE A 20 14.84 5.44 -8.87
C PHE A 20 14.65 4.06 -9.51
N PHE A 21 13.54 3.39 -9.20
CA PHE A 21 13.22 2.08 -9.72
C PHE A 21 12.25 2.16 -10.90
N ILE A 22 12.67 1.63 -12.05
CA ILE A 22 11.87 1.62 -13.29
C ILE A 22 11.45 0.20 -13.70
N GLY A 23 11.53 -0.77 -12.79
CA GLY A 23 11.11 -2.16 -13.05
C GLY A 23 12.22 -3.09 -13.55
N THR A 24 13.42 -2.56 -13.82
CA THR A 24 14.56 -3.34 -14.33
C THR A 24 15.76 -3.30 -13.38
N ASP A 25 16.66 -4.29 -13.53
CA ASP A 25 17.90 -4.43 -12.75
C ASP A 25 17.70 -4.28 -11.22
N TYR A 26 16.73 -5.04 -10.70
CA TYR A 26 16.43 -5.08 -9.27
C TYR A 26 17.66 -5.35 -8.39
N PRO A 27 18.60 -6.27 -8.73
CA PRO A 27 19.81 -6.47 -7.92
C PRO A 27 20.67 -5.21 -7.75
N TYR A 28 20.87 -4.45 -8.84
CA TYR A 28 21.59 -3.18 -8.79
C TYR A 28 20.83 -2.13 -7.97
N TRP A 29 19.55 -1.93 -8.29
CA TRP A 29 18.71 -0.96 -7.56
C TRP A 29 18.65 -1.27 -6.06
N LYS A 30 18.45 -2.54 -5.69
CA LYS A 30 18.42 -3.00 -4.30
C LYS A 30 19.69 -2.64 -3.55
N THR A 31 20.85 -2.88 -4.16
CA THR A 31 22.16 -2.57 -3.55
C THR A 31 22.27 -1.06 -3.30
N ARG A 32 21.92 -0.25 -4.30
CA ARG A 32 21.96 1.22 -4.21
C ARG A 32 20.99 1.77 -3.17
N MET A 33 19.76 1.25 -3.14
CA MET A 33 18.73 1.66 -2.19
C MET A 33 19.13 1.32 -0.76
N THR A 34 19.74 0.16 -0.55
CA THR A 34 20.27 -0.27 0.75
C THR A 34 21.30 0.75 1.27
N TRP A 35 22.30 1.10 0.46
CA TRP A 35 23.31 2.09 0.85
C TRP A 35 22.71 3.48 1.10
N TYR A 36 21.72 3.89 0.30
CA TYR A 36 21.02 5.16 0.51
C TYR A 36 20.31 5.20 1.87
N LEU A 37 19.53 4.17 2.21
CA LEU A 37 18.79 4.12 3.47
C LEU A 37 19.73 4.04 4.68
N GLN A 38 20.74 3.17 4.61
CA GLN A 38 21.73 3.03 5.69
C GLN A 38 22.53 4.32 5.93
N SER A 39 22.86 5.07 4.88
CA SER A 39 23.60 6.33 5.02
C SER A 39 22.73 7.52 5.46
N THR A 40 21.41 7.46 5.24
CA THR A 40 20.49 8.56 5.58
C THR A 40 19.84 8.40 6.94
N ASN A 41 19.41 7.18 7.29
CA ASN A 41 18.82 6.88 8.60
C ASN A 41 18.85 5.36 8.87
N LEU A 42 19.80 4.91 9.68
CA LEU A 42 19.95 3.49 10.01
C LEU A 42 18.69 2.91 10.68
N ASP A 43 18.01 3.67 11.55
CA ASP A 43 16.76 3.24 12.19
C ASP A 43 15.64 2.94 11.16
N VAL A 44 15.66 3.59 9.98
CA VAL A 44 14.69 3.30 8.90
C VAL A 44 15.06 1.99 8.21
N TRP A 45 16.35 1.71 8.02
CA TRP A 45 16.81 0.44 7.48
C TRP A 45 16.47 -0.73 8.40
N ASP A 46 16.66 -0.57 9.71
CA ASP A 46 16.34 -1.59 10.70
C ASP A 46 14.85 -1.97 10.68
N VAL A 47 13.95 -0.99 10.45
CA VAL A 47 12.51 -1.25 10.29
C VAL A 47 12.20 -2.07 9.03
N ILE A 48 12.95 -1.86 7.95
CA ILE A 48 12.78 -2.60 6.70
C ILE A 48 13.26 -4.06 6.88
N GLU A 49 14.41 -4.27 7.51
CA GLU A 49 14.95 -5.62 7.74
C GLU A 49 14.12 -6.43 8.74
N ASN A 50 13.68 -5.81 9.83
CA ASN A 50 12.96 -6.49 10.91
C ASN A 50 11.43 -6.52 10.70
N ALA A 51 10.95 -5.91 9.61
CA ALA A 51 9.55 -5.62 9.32
C ALA A 51 8.90 -4.68 10.36
N PRO A 52 7.88 -3.90 9.98
CA PRO A 52 7.21 -3.01 10.92
C PRO A 52 6.56 -3.80 12.06
N THR A 53 6.99 -3.52 13.29
CA THR A 53 6.30 -3.96 14.49
C THR A 53 5.09 -3.05 14.71
N PHE A 54 3.89 -3.56 14.44
CA PHE A 54 2.68 -2.88 14.90
C PHE A 54 2.66 -2.90 16.43
N PRO A 55 2.33 -1.77 17.09
CA PRO A 55 2.15 -1.74 18.53
C PRO A 55 1.15 -2.82 18.96
N THR A 56 1.61 -3.77 19.77
CA THR A 56 0.79 -4.87 20.30
C THR A 56 0.91 -4.90 21.82
N LYS A 57 -0.15 -5.38 22.47
CA LYS A 57 -0.19 -5.64 23.91
C LYS A 57 -0.53 -7.10 24.15
N LEU A 58 -0.01 -7.63 25.24
CA LEU A 58 -0.29 -8.99 25.66
C LEU A 58 -1.53 -8.97 26.57
N VAL A 59 -2.62 -9.59 26.09
CA VAL A 59 -3.87 -9.77 26.83
C VAL A 59 -4.09 -11.27 26.94
N ASP A 60 -4.07 -11.82 28.16
CA ASP A 60 -4.26 -13.25 28.43
C ASP A 60 -3.33 -14.19 27.63
N GLY A 61 -2.06 -13.78 27.44
CA GLY A 61 -1.08 -14.54 26.65
C GLY A 61 -1.17 -14.36 25.14
N VAL A 62 -2.16 -13.62 24.64
CA VAL A 62 -2.37 -13.34 23.21
C VAL A 62 -1.86 -11.94 22.87
N LEU A 63 -1.09 -11.82 21.78
CA LEU A 63 -0.68 -10.51 21.25
C LEU A 63 -1.84 -9.87 20.48
N VAL A 64 -2.39 -8.80 21.04
CA VAL A 64 -3.51 -8.04 20.47
C VAL A 64 -3.01 -6.67 20.00
N PRO A 65 -3.45 -6.15 18.84
CA PRO A 65 -3.12 -4.78 18.40
C PRO A 65 -3.50 -3.74 19.46
N LYS A 66 -2.60 -2.80 19.68
CA LYS A 66 -2.78 -1.73 20.67
C LYS A 66 -3.50 -0.53 20.01
N PRO A 67 -4.62 -0.04 20.58
CA PRO A 67 -5.32 1.11 20.01
C PRO A 67 -4.43 2.36 20.05
N LYS A 68 -4.61 3.26 19.08
CA LYS A 68 -3.73 4.44 18.88
C LYS A 68 -3.63 5.35 20.11
N GLN A 69 -4.68 5.41 20.91
CA GLN A 69 -4.76 6.18 22.15
C GLN A 69 -3.78 5.68 23.22
N GLU A 70 -3.48 4.38 23.24
CA GLU A 70 -2.58 3.78 24.22
C GLU A 70 -1.10 3.88 23.79
N TRP A 71 -0.79 4.32 22.56
CA TRP A 71 0.57 4.31 22.02
C TRP A 71 1.55 5.12 22.86
N ASN A 72 2.66 4.49 23.26
CA ASN A 72 3.76 5.16 23.95
C ASN A 72 4.67 5.89 22.93
N GLU A 73 5.72 6.54 23.42
CA GLU A 73 6.66 7.28 22.55
C GLU A 73 7.40 6.36 21.57
N LEU A 74 7.75 5.14 22.00
CA LEU A 74 8.42 4.16 21.15
C LEU A 74 7.52 3.67 20.02
N ASP A 75 6.25 3.37 20.32
CA ASP A 75 5.22 2.97 19.36
C ASP A 75 5.07 4.05 18.26
N LYS A 76 4.99 5.32 18.68
CA LYS A 76 4.90 6.48 17.77
C LYS A 76 6.16 6.64 16.92
N ARG A 77 7.35 6.49 17.52
CA ARG A 77 8.64 6.56 16.81
C ARG A 77 8.74 5.45 15.76
N ASN A 78 8.44 4.20 16.13
CA ASN A 78 8.47 3.07 15.20
C ASN A 78 7.48 3.24 14.05
N PHE A 79 6.27 3.74 14.34
CA PHE A 79 5.30 4.06 13.31
C PHE A 79 5.81 5.15 12.35
N GLN A 80 6.44 6.21 12.87
CA GLN A 80 7.04 7.28 12.05
C GLN A 80 8.20 6.77 11.19
N LEU A 81 9.07 5.92 11.74
CA LEU A 81 10.17 5.30 10.99
C LEU A 81 9.63 4.42 9.86
N ASN A 82 8.60 3.61 10.13
CA ASN A 82 7.92 2.83 9.10
C ASN A 82 7.27 3.71 8.03
N ALA A 83 6.57 4.78 8.43
CA ALA A 83 5.98 5.72 7.48
C ALA A 83 7.06 6.37 6.59
N LYS A 84 8.21 6.73 7.17
CA LYS A 84 9.36 7.26 6.44
C LYS A 84 9.98 6.24 5.49
N ALA A 85 10.09 4.97 5.90
CA ALA A 85 10.55 3.87 5.05
C ALA A 85 9.65 3.72 3.82
N ILE A 86 8.34 3.58 4.04
CA ILE A 86 7.33 3.43 2.98
C ILE A 86 7.37 4.63 2.04
N PHE A 87 7.33 5.85 2.58
CA PHE A 87 7.37 7.06 1.78
C PHE A 87 8.62 7.13 0.91
N THR A 88 9.79 6.81 1.47
CA THR A 88 11.05 6.82 0.72
C THR A 88 11.04 5.81 -0.43
N LEU A 89 10.56 4.60 -0.19
CA LEU A 89 10.46 3.54 -1.21
C LEU A 89 9.44 3.90 -2.29
N GLN A 90 8.28 4.45 -1.93
CA GLN A 90 7.25 4.88 -2.88
C GLN A 90 7.73 6.04 -3.76
N CYS A 91 8.37 7.06 -3.19
CA CYS A 91 8.93 8.17 -3.98
C CYS A 91 10.10 7.74 -4.89
N ALA A 92 10.73 6.62 -4.57
CA ALA A 92 11.81 6.04 -5.36
C ALA A 92 11.32 5.10 -6.46
N MET A 93 10.02 5.01 -6.71
CA MET A 93 9.42 4.07 -7.66
C MET A 93 8.74 4.80 -8.82
N ASP A 94 8.89 4.25 -10.03
CA ASP A 94 8.15 4.71 -11.20
C ASP A 94 6.64 4.48 -11.03
N ARG A 95 5.84 5.36 -11.65
CA ARG A 95 4.37 5.29 -11.59
C ARG A 95 3.86 3.96 -12.12
N ASN A 96 4.45 3.40 -13.18
CA ASN A 96 3.99 2.13 -13.72
C ASN A 96 4.28 0.98 -12.76
N GLU A 97 5.45 0.98 -12.11
CA GLU A 97 5.80 -0.03 -11.12
C GLU A 97 4.94 0.09 -9.86
N TYR A 98 4.67 1.31 -9.41
CA TYR A 98 3.74 1.58 -8.31
C TYR A 98 2.35 1.01 -8.64
N ASN A 99 1.81 1.35 -9.81
CA ASN A 99 0.50 0.87 -10.27
C ASN A 99 0.48 -0.65 -10.44
N ARG A 100 1.58 -1.26 -10.89
CA ARG A 100 1.71 -2.72 -11.04
C ARG A 100 1.57 -3.42 -9.69
N ILE A 101 2.18 -2.88 -8.64
CA ILE A 101 2.11 -3.43 -7.28
C ILE A 101 0.73 -3.14 -6.66
N GLU A 102 0.21 -1.92 -6.80
CA GLU A 102 -1.07 -1.54 -6.19
C GLU A 102 -2.27 -2.27 -6.80
N ASN A 103 -2.16 -2.63 -8.08
CA ASN A 103 -3.19 -3.35 -8.84
C ASN A 103 -2.86 -4.82 -9.07
N GLU A 104 -1.83 -5.36 -8.39
CA GLU A 104 -1.55 -6.79 -8.38
C GLU A 104 -2.78 -7.56 -7.86
N THR A 105 -3.14 -8.63 -8.55
CA THR A 105 -4.24 -9.50 -8.13
C THR A 105 -3.84 -10.31 -6.89
N ILE A 106 -4.82 -10.77 -6.11
CA ILE A 106 -4.55 -11.67 -4.98
C ILE A 106 -3.79 -12.91 -5.43
N VAL A 107 -4.11 -13.46 -6.61
CA VAL A 107 -3.44 -14.65 -7.15
C VAL A 107 -1.95 -14.37 -7.39
N GLU A 108 -1.62 -13.26 -8.05
CA GLU A 108 -0.24 -12.85 -8.34
C GLU A 108 0.55 -12.62 -7.06
N MET A 109 0.00 -11.84 -6.12
CA MET A 109 0.63 -11.56 -4.84
C MET A 109 0.90 -12.85 -4.04
N ILE A 110 -0.07 -13.77 -3.97
CA ILE A 110 0.08 -15.06 -3.27
C ILE A 110 1.12 -15.96 -3.96
N THR A 111 1.17 -15.94 -5.29
CA THR A 111 2.18 -16.68 -6.06
C THR A 111 3.58 -16.16 -5.78
N SER A 112 3.76 -14.83 -5.83
CA SER A 112 5.02 -14.16 -5.48
C SER A 112 5.44 -14.46 -4.05
N PHE A 113 4.50 -14.39 -3.09
CA PHE A 113 4.75 -14.75 -1.69
C PHE A 113 5.20 -16.21 -1.53
N THR A 114 4.53 -17.14 -2.20
CA THR A 114 4.86 -18.58 -2.14
C THR A 114 6.26 -18.85 -2.70
N ASN A 115 6.62 -18.23 -3.83
CA ASN A 115 7.96 -18.35 -4.41
C ASN A 115 9.04 -17.84 -3.44
N ILE A 116 8.79 -16.73 -2.74
CA ILE A 116 9.70 -16.19 -1.73
C ILE A 116 9.83 -17.16 -0.55
N VAL A 117 8.73 -17.67 -0.01
CA VAL A 117 8.74 -18.60 1.12
C VAL A 117 9.49 -19.89 0.76
N ASN A 118 9.23 -20.46 -0.42
CA ASN A 118 9.91 -21.67 -0.89
C ASN A 118 11.41 -21.44 -1.10
N GLY A 119 11.79 -20.28 -1.66
CA GLY A 119 13.19 -19.90 -1.81
C GLY A 119 13.90 -19.73 -0.45
N LEU A 120 13.23 -19.15 0.54
CA LEU A 120 13.76 -19.01 1.90
C LEU A 120 13.87 -20.36 2.61
N GLU A 121 12.91 -21.26 2.41
CA GLU A 121 12.93 -22.62 2.94
C GLU A 121 14.11 -23.41 2.37
N ALA A 122 14.39 -23.29 1.07
CA ALA A 122 15.57 -23.88 0.44
C ALA A 122 16.90 -23.34 1.01
N LEU A 123 16.89 -22.10 1.54
CA LEU A 123 18.04 -21.48 2.22
C LEU A 123 18.06 -21.76 3.74
N GLY A 124 17.17 -22.61 4.25
CA GLY A 124 17.10 -23.02 5.65
C GLY A 124 16.29 -22.11 6.57
N LYS A 125 15.56 -21.13 6.03
CA LYS A 125 14.68 -20.24 6.82
C LYS A 125 13.21 -20.60 6.58
N THR A 126 12.62 -21.28 7.56
CA THR A 126 11.21 -21.73 7.52
C THR A 126 10.29 -20.79 8.31
N TYR A 127 9.03 -20.65 7.88
CA TYR A 127 7.99 -19.92 8.60
C TYR A 127 6.84 -20.85 8.98
N LYS A 128 6.28 -20.65 10.18
CA LYS A 128 5.06 -21.33 10.61
C LYS A 128 3.87 -20.81 9.82
N GLU A 129 2.81 -21.61 9.76
CA GLU A 129 1.60 -21.27 9.01
C GLU A 129 0.96 -19.96 9.49
N SER A 130 0.88 -19.74 10.80
CA SER A 130 0.38 -18.50 11.39
C SER A 130 1.24 -17.28 11.04
N GLU A 131 2.56 -17.45 10.90
CA GLU A 131 3.45 -16.38 10.48
C GLU A 131 3.25 -16.03 9.00
N LYS A 132 3.02 -17.04 8.14
CA LYS A 132 2.71 -16.85 6.73
C LYS A 132 1.39 -16.07 6.57
N VAL A 133 0.33 -16.52 7.24
CA VAL A 133 -0.98 -15.85 7.29
C VAL A 133 -0.85 -14.38 7.67
N MET A 134 -0.10 -14.10 8.74
CA MET A 134 0.08 -12.74 9.22
C MET A 134 0.91 -11.88 8.26
N LYS A 135 1.89 -12.46 7.55
CA LYS A 135 2.67 -11.76 6.53
C LYS A 135 1.83 -11.43 5.29
N ILE A 136 1.00 -12.36 4.82
CA ILE A 136 0.06 -12.13 3.70
C ILE A 136 -0.89 -10.98 4.04
N LEU A 137 -1.50 -11.00 5.23
CA LEU A 137 -2.43 -9.93 5.64
C LEU A 137 -1.75 -8.54 5.71
N ARG A 138 -0.45 -8.50 6.02
CA ARG A 138 0.33 -7.25 6.09
C ARG A 138 0.84 -6.76 4.73
N SER A 139 0.94 -7.63 3.73
CA SER A 139 1.41 -7.26 2.39
C SER A 139 0.28 -6.74 1.50
N LEU A 140 -0.98 -6.87 1.93
CA LEU A 140 -2.14 -6.41 1.16
C LEU A 140 -2.14 -4.87 1.03
N PRO A 141 -2.49 -4.33 -0.16
CA PRO A 141 -2.64 -2.89 -0.37
C PRO A 141 -3.70 -2.24 0.53
N SER A 142 -3.64 -0.92 0.65
CA SER A 142 -4.54 -0.11 1.52
C SER A 142 -6.03 -0.37 1.29
N LYS A 143 -6.46 -0.61 0.04
CA LYS A 143 -7.86 -0.96 -0.33
C LYS A 143 -8.41 -2.20 0.39
N TRP A 144 -7.53 -3.04 0.94
CA TRP A 144 -7.88 -4.25 1.68
C TRP A 144 -7.96 -4.05 3.20
N HIS A 145 -7.55 -2.89 3.74
CA HIS A 145 -7.47 -2.67 5.19
C HIS A 145 -8.78 -2.99 5.93
N THR A 146 -9.93 -2.57 5.40
CA THR A 146 -11.24 -2.87 6.01
C THR A 146 -11.46 -4.38 6.14
N LYS A 147 -11.14 -5.14 5.07
CA LYS A 147 -11.28 -6.60 5.07
C LYS A 147 -10.29 -7.26 6.02
N VAL A 148 -9.04 -6.78 6.07
CA VAL A 148 -8.00 -7.26 6.99
C VAL A 148 -8.46 -7.07 8.44
N THR A 149 -8.93 -5.88 8.81
CA THR A 149 -9.45 -5.60 10.17
C THR A 149 -10.59 -6.55 10.53
N THR A 150 -11.57 -6.75 9.64
CA THR A 150 -12.67 -7.68 9.89
C THR A 150 -12.19 -9.12 10.10
N ILE A 151 -11.18 -9.58 9.34
CA ILE A 151 -10.61 -10.91 9.53
C ILE A 151 -9.90 -11.01 10.89
N GLN A 152 -9.12 -9.97 11.25
CA GLN A 152 -8.39 -9.91 12.52
C GLN A 152 -9.31 -9.90 13.74
N GLU A 153 -10.48 -9.25 13.63
CA GLU A 153 -11.49 -9.21 14.69
C GLU A 153 -12.31 -10.50 14.79
N ALA A 154 -12.62 -11.13 13.65
CA ALA A 154 -13.52 -12.28 13.61
C ALA A 154 -12.82 -13.64 13.80
N LYS A 155 -11.51 -13.73 13.57
CA LYS A 155 -10.79 -15.01 13.52
C LYS A 155 -9.51 -15.01 14.35
N ASP A 156 -9.20 -16.16 14.95
CA ASP A 156 -7.92 -16.43 15.58
C ASP A 156 -6.86 -16.73 14.50
N LEU A 157 -6.00 -15.75 14.21
CA LEU A 157 -4.95 -15.86 13.18
C LEU A 157 -3.94 -16.97 13.47
N THR A 158 -3.84 -17.46 14.71
CA THR A 158 -2.90 -18.55 15.05
C THR A 158 -3.40 -19.91 14.59
N LYS A 159 -4.70 -20.05 14.34
CA LYS A 159 -5.38 -21.28 13.93
C LYS A 159 -5.98 -21.22 12.53
N LEU A 160 -5.99 -20.05 11.91
CA LEU A 160 -6.54 -19.85 10.56
C LEU A 160 -5.65 -20.57 9.52
N PRO A 161 -6.17 -21.58 8.80
CA PRO A 161 -5.42 -22.20 7.71
C PRO A 161 -5.25 -21.21 6.54
N MET A 162 -4.09 -21.27 5.88
CA MET A 162 -3.74 -20.34 4.81
C MET A 162 -4.66 -20.52 3.60
N GLU A 163 -5.11 -21.72 3.30
CA GLU A 163 -6.04 -22.00 2.20
C GLU A 163 -7.38 -21.29 2.41
N GLU A 164 -7.88 -21.25 3.65
CA GLU A 164 -9.12 -20.54 3.99
C GLU A 164 -8.94 -19.03 3.89
N LEU A 165 -7.78 -18.50 4.32
CA LEU A 165 -7.43 -17.09 4.13
C LEU A 165 -7.44 -16.73 2.64
N ILE A 166 -6.70 -17.49 1.82
CA ILE A 166 -6.57 -17.26 0.38
C ILE A 166 -7.94 -17.30 -0.29
N GLY A 167 -8.76 -18.32 0.02
CA GLY A 167 -10.12 -18.43 -0.49
C GLY A 167 -11.00 -17.24 -0.10
N SER A 168 -10.92 -16.77 1.14
CA SER A 168 -11.65 -15.56 1.58
C SER A 168 -11.18 -14.29 0.87
N LEU A 169 -9.89 -14.16 0.57
CA LEU A 169 -9.33 -13.00 -0.13
C LEU A 169 -9.75 -13.00 -1.61
N MET A 170 -9.61 -14.13 -2.30
CA MET A 170 -10.05 -14.27 -3.70
C MET A 170 -11.55 -14.02 -3.86
N THR A 171 -12.37 -14.56 -2.95
CA THR A 171 -13.83 -14.32 -2.99
C THR A 171 -14.16 -12.84 -2.82
N TYR A 172 -13.42 -12.14 -1.94
CA TYR A 172 -13.60 -10.70 -1.76
C TYR A 172 -13.17 -9.91 -2.99
N GLU A 173 -12.05 -10.28 -3.63
CA GLU A 173 -11.59 -9.70 -4.90
C GLU A 173 -12.67 -9.78 -5.98
N ILE A 174 -13.23 -10.98 -6.20
CA ILE A 174 -14.29 -11.21 -7.18
C ILE A 174 -15.50 -10.31 -6.91
N ASN A 175 -15.89 -10.17 -5.64
CA ASN A 175 -17.02 -9.32 -5.26
C ASN A 175 -16.71 -7.83 -5.45
N LEU A 176 -15.47 -7.40 -5.22
CA LEU A 176 -15.03 -6.03 -5.46
C LEU A 176 -15.08 -5.69 -6.96
N THR A 177 -14.56 -6.59 -7.80
CA THR A 177 -14.58 -6.45 -9.27
C THR A 177 -16.01 -6.41 -9.81
N LYS A 178 -16.91 -7.26 -9.29
CA LYS A 178 -18.34 -7.22 -9.65
C LYS A 178 -18.99 -5.89 -9.31
N LYS A 179 -18.73 -5.33 -8.12
CA LYS A 179 -19.27 -4.02 -7.72
C LYS A 179 -18.79 -2.89 -8.63
N LEU A 180 -17.52 -2.93 -9.05
CA LEU A 180 -16.96 -1.96 -9.99
C LEU A 180 -17.62 -2.07 -11.37
N GLN A 181 -17.81 -3.29 -11.89
CA GLN A 181 -18.54 -3.52 -13.15
C GLN A 181 -20.00 -3.06 -13.08
N GLU A 182 -20.72 -3.37 -12.00
CA GLU A 182 -22.10 -2.91 -11.81
C GLU A 182 -22.20 -1.39 -11.68
N GLY A 183 -21.21 -0.73 -11.06
CA GLY A 183 -21.11 0.72 -10.96
C GLY A 183 -20.82 1.38 -12.31
N GLU A 184 -19.90 0.82 -13.09
CA GLU A 184 -19.62 1.26 -14.46
C GLU A 184 -20.80 1.08 -15.39
N ASP A 185 -21.52 -0.05 -15.32
CA ASP A 185 -22.69 -0.31 -16.15
C ASP A 185 -23.85 0.64 -15.81
N LYS A 186 -24.02 0.99 -14.53
CA LYS A 186 -24.96 2.03 -14.11
C LYS A 186 -24.53 3.42 -14.61
N LYS A 187 -23.24 3.73 -14.58
CA LYS A 187 -22.69 5.01 -15.10
C LYS A 187 -22.83 5.10 -16.62
N LYS A 188 -22.51 4.03 -17.37
CA LYS A 188 -22.70 3.92 -18.83
C LYS A 188 -24.17 4.04 -19.20
N LYS A 189 -25.09 3.38 -18.49
CA LYS A 189 -26.55 3.54 -18.69
C LYS A 189 -27.02 4.96 -18.41
N SER A 190 -26.51 5.62 -17.38
CA SER A 190 -26.83 7.02 -17.06
C SER A 190 -26.33 8.00 -18.14
N VAL A 191 -25.13 7.78 -18.68
CA VAL A 191 -24.57 8.62 -19.76
C VAL A 191 -25.36 8.43 -21.06
N ILE A 192 -25.77 7.19 -21.38
CA ILE A 192 -26.61 6.90 -22.55
C ILE A 192 -28.00 7.56 -22.40
N LEU A 193 -28.61 7.48 -21.21
CA LEU A 193 -29.89 8.14 -20.92
C LEU A 193 -29.80 9.66 -21.06
N LYS A 194 -28.71 10.28 -20.59
CA LYS A 194 -28.46 11.72 -20.78
C LYS A 194 -28.30 12.07 -22.27
N ALA A 195 -27.58 11.26 -23.05
CA ALA A 195 -27.34 11.52 -24.48
C ALA A 195 -28.60 11.40 -25.37
N THR A 196 -29.63 10.68 -24.92
CA THR A 196 -30.93 10.58 -25.63
C THR A 196 -31.89 11.74 -25.36
N THR A 197 -31.58 12.62 -24.41
CA THR A 197 -32.27 13.89 -24.16
C THR A 197 -31.32 15.02 -24.58
N LYS A 198 -31.50 15.51 -25.80
CA LYS A 198 -30.67 16.57 -26.40
C LYS A 198 -30.77 17.91 -25.67
N GLU A 199 -29.63 18.61 -25.70
CA GLU A 199 -29.49 20.07 -25.80
C GLU A 199 -30.04 20.90 -24.62
N GLU A 200 -29.20 21.17 -23.62
CA GLU A 200 -29.02 22.49 -23.00
C GLU A 200 -27.75 22.45 -22.12
N GLU A 201 -27.00 23.55 -22.15
CA GLU A 201 -25.72 23.73 -21.45
C GLU A 201 -25.89 23.51 -19.93
N ASP A 202 -25.07 22.64 -19.35
CA ASP A 202 -24.68 22.78 -17.95
C ASP A 202 -23.30 22.17 -17.74
N VAL A 203 -22.43 22.94 -17.12
CA VAL A 203 -21.07 22.58 -16.75
C VAL A 203 -21.15 21.33 -15.87
N GLU A 204 -20.69 20.18 -16.37
CA GLU A 204 -20.60 18.98 -15.55
C GLU A 204 -19.55 19.21 -14.45
N GLU A 205 -20.01 19.54 -13.24
CA GLU A 205 -19.24 19.30 -12.02
C GLU A 205 -18.91 17.80 -11.99
N GLU A 206 -17.63 17.49 -12.22
CA GLU A 206 -17.10 16.14 -12.03
C GLU A 206 -17.44 15.68 -10.61
N LYS A 207 -18.16 14.57 -10.51
CA LYS A 207 -18.47 13.98 -9.20
C LYS A 207 -17.16 13.61 -8.51
N PRO A 208 -16.96 14.02 -7.24
CA PRO A 208 -15.70 13.76 -6.55
C PRO A 208 -15.49 12.25 -6.42
N SER A 209 -14.28 11.80 -6.75
CA SER A 209 -13.72 10.51 -6.40
C SER A 209 -13.72 10.31 -4.88
N ASP A 210 -13.74 9.08 -4.36
CA ASP A 210 -13.52 8.84 -2.91
C ASP A 210 -12.15 9.41 -2.46
N GLU A 211 -11.18 9.56 -3.37
CA GLU A 211 -9.91 10.27 -3.13
C GLU A 211 -10.11 11.78 -2.91
N ASP A 212 -11.12 12.37 -3.55
CA ASP A 212 -11.45 13.80 -3.40
C ASP A 212 -12.08 14.10 -2.05
N ASP A 213 -12.78 13.14 -1.43
CA ASP A 213 -13.31 13.28 -0.06
C ASP A 213 -12.18 13.28 0.98
N ASP A 214 -11.19 12.39 0.83
CA ASP A 214 -9.99 12.38 1.67
C ASP A 214 -9.14 13.64 1.46
N LEU A 215 -8.96 14.07 0.20
CA LEU A 215 -8.29 15.31 -0.15
C LEU A 215 -9.03 16.54 0.42
N ALA A 216 -10.36 16.59 0.31
CA ALA A 216 -11.19 17.65 0.88
C ALA A 216 -11.07 17.69 2.41
N LEU A 217 -10.99 16.54 3.06
CA LEU A 217 -10.83 16.44 4.51
C LEU A 217 -9.43 16.90 4.97
N ILE A 218 -8.39 16.60 4.19
CA ILE A 218 -7.02 17.13 4.39
C ILE A 218 -6.99 18.65 4.18
N ILE A 219 -7.55 19.15 3.07
CA ILE A 219 -7.64 20.58 2.76
C ILE A 219 -8.41 21.32 3.87
N ARG A 220 -9.51 20.75 4.37
CA ARG A 220 -10.31 21.34 5.46
C ARG A 220 -9.52 21.40 6.77
N LYS A 221 -8.74 20.36 7.10
CA LYS A 221 -7.84 20.35 8.27
C LYS A 221 -6.72 21.37 8.12
N LEU A 222 -6.07 21.44 6.96
CA LEU A 222 -5.02 22.41 6.65
C LEU A 222 -5.56 23.85 6.77
N ASN A 223 -6.71 24.14 6.17
CA ASN A 223 -7.35 25.44 6.26
C ASN A 223 -7.76 25.81 7.69
N LYS A 224 -8.14 24.82 8.52
CA LYS A 224 -8.41 25.05 9.95
C LYS A 224 -7.12 25.42 10.70
N TYR A 225 -6.01 24.74 10.42
CA TYR A 225 -4.70 25.06 10.99
C TYR A 225 -4.25 26.48 10.59
N MET A 226 -4.28 26.81 9.29
CA MET A 226 -3.89 28.13 8.77
C MET A 226 -4.79 29.29 9.22
N ARG A 227 -6.01 29.00 9.69
CA ARG A 227 -6.90 30.00 10.32
C ARG A 227 -6.55 30.24 11.79
N GLY A 228 -5.97 29.26 12.48
CA GLY A 228 -5.52 29.38 13.87
C GLY A 228 -4.22 30.17 14.04
N GLU A 229 -3.38 30.24 13.00
CA GLU A 229 -2.11 31.01 13.02
C GLU A 229 -2.28 32.50 12.66
N ARG A 230 -3.48 32.96 12.28
CA ARG A 230 -3.76 34.37 11.93
C ARG A 230 -4.26 35.24 13.08
N SER A 231 -4.14 34.77 14.32
CA SER A 231 -4.42 35.56 15.53
C SER A 231 -3.16 35.72 16.37
N PHE A 232 -2.26 36.59 15.91
CA PHE A 232 -1.25 37.27 16.72
C PHE A 232 -1.10 38.70 16.18
#